data_AF-A0A0N4ZTW6-F1
#
_entry.id   AF-A0A0N4ZTW6-F1
#
_cell.length_a   1.000
_cell.length_b   1.000
_cell.length_c   1.000
_cell.angle_alpha   90.00
_cell.angle_beta   90.00
_cell.angle_gamma   90.00
#
_symmetry.space_group_name_H-M   'P 1'
#
loop_
_entity.id
_entity.type
_entity.pdbx_description
1 polymer ?
#
loop_
_entity_poly.entity_id
_entity_poly.type
_entity_poly.pdbx_seq_one_letter_code
_entity_poly.pdbx_strand_id
1 'polypeptide(L)'
;MATAKLSSLSELIKFAKLIIIDKISMVSSELLYTISLRLNDATGCKYLLFGNLNVLLLGDLMQLPPVCKEIEKPMFYKEINELKFKKIFKDTFLRRTAFIGFRFRPLTINVRQKEDPIFGNALDKIRFGYLDDEIKALFDSRRYELNLSELYELACYEHGDSVIMTPKNDMVKEVNKLIVMSYNDLYVKKKLCRRIETKKEARYGQLPMVDLSLEKIGGIIKSFQKHSKKHGNGLEEDLLLSEGSRVMLRRNKDIKKGFVNGARGTVLKTNVLPIVELRKKVFVLDISSISVKFDHLNDSVNVVPYKIKFVIGSKLVVKI
;
A
#
# COMPACT_ATOMS: atom_id res chain seq x y z
N MET A 1 -25.11 9.51 7.73
CA MET A 1 -23.68 9.32 7.36
C MET A 1 -23.35 9.72 5.92
N ALA A 2 -24.24 9.50 4.92
CA ALA A 2 -23.95 9.85 3.52
C ALA A 2 -23.84 11.37 3.26
N THR A 3 -24.66 12.17 3.93
CA THR A 3 -24.70 13.64 3.80
C THR A 3 -23.43 14.34 4.27
N ALA A 4 -22.85 13.92 5.40
CA ALA A 4 -21.61 14.51 5.94
C ALA A 4 -20.37 14.25 5.07
N LYS A 5 -20.32 13.13 4.34
CA LYS A 5 -19.22 12.86 3.40
C LYS A 5 -19.37 13.68 2.11
N LEU A 6 -20.61 13.87 1.66
CA LEU A 6 -20.88 14.71 0.49
C LEU A 6 -20.53 16.17 0.76
N SER A 7 -20.86 16.68 1.96
CA SER A 7 -20.49 18.04 2.37
C SER A 7 -18.97 18.23 2.42
N SER A 8 -18.23 17.25 2.96
CA SER A 8 -16.76 17.32 2.98
C SER A 8 -16.12 17.32 1.58
N LEU A 9 -16.70 16.59 0.62
CA LEU A 9 -16.21 16.58 -0.76
C LEU A 9 -16.53 17.91 -1.44
N SER A 10 -17.76 18.41 -1.28
CA SER A 10 -18.19 19.71 -1.80
C SER A 10 -17.30 20.84 -1.29
N GLU A 11 -16.94 20.84 0.00
CA GLU A 11 -15.97 21.78 0.57
C GLU A 11 -14.57 21.62 -0.03
N LEU A 12 -14.07 20.38 -0.16
CA LEU A 12 -12.75 20.10 -0.73
C LEU A 12 -12.60 20.61 -2.16
N ILE A 13 -13.64 20.42 -2.99
CA ILE A 13 -13.60 20.78 -4.41
C ILE A 13 -14.19 22.17 -4.71
N LYS A 14 -14.62 22.91 -3.68
CA LYS A 14 -15.34 24.20 -3.83
C LYS A 14 -14.65 25.19 -4.77
N PHE A 15 -13.32 25.22 -4.75
CA PHE A 15 -12.49 26.10 -5.57
C PHE A 15 -11.68 25.36 -6.63
N ALA A 16 -11.88 24.04 -6.75
CA ALA A 16 -11.18 23.24 -7.75
C ALA A 16 -11.69 23.63 -9.13
N LYS A 17 -10.75 23.91 -10.06
CA LYS A 17 -11.06 24.16 -11.48
C LYS A 17 -10.61 23.01 -12.39
N LEU A 18 -9.68 22.20 -11.90
CA LEU A 18 -9.03 21.11 -12.62
C LEU A 18 -8.93 19.89 -11.70
N ILE A 19 -9.35 18.75 -12.21
CA ILE A 19 -9.12 17.44 -11.61
C ILE A 19 -8.11 16.70 -12.47
N ILE A 20 -7.04 16.21 -11.86
CA ILE A 20 -6.02 15.40 -12.53
C ILE A 20 -6.16 13.96 -12.06
N ILE A 21 -6.28 13.03 -13.00
CA ILE A 21 -6.33 11.59 -12.75
C ILE A 21 -5.14 10.95 -13.46
N ASP A 22 -4.11 10.62 -12.69
CA ASP A 22 -2.96 9.86 -13.20
C ASP A 22 -3.23 8.35 -13.18
N LYS A 23 -2.45 7.59 -13.96
CA LYS A 23 -2.56 6.14 -14.16
C LYS A 23 -3.97 5.71 -14.55
N ILE A 24 -4.54 6.43 -15.52
CA ILE A 24 -5.89 6.18 -16.03
C ILE A 24 -6.09 4.74 -16.52
N SER A 25 -5.04 4.05 -16.98
CA SER A 25 -5.08 2.63 -17.39
C SER A 25 -5.59 1.68 -16.30
N MET A 26 -5.38 2.02 -15.01
CA MET A 26 -5.79 1.20 -13.87
C MET A 26 -7.16 1.61 -13.32
N VAL A 27 -7.78 2.66 -13.85
CA VAL A 27 -9.11 3.13 -13.44
C VAL A 27 -10.15 2.43 -14.30
N SER A 28 -11.03 1.65 -13.67
CA SER A 28 -12.12 1.00 -14.39
C SER A 28 -13.16 2.00 -14.88
N SER A 29 -13.94 1.62 -15.90
CA SER A 29 -15.01 2.46 -16.42
C SER A 29 -16.03 2.82 -15.34
N GLU A 30 -16.44 1.85 -14.54
CA GLU A 30 -17.32 2.03 -13.39
C GLU A 30 -16.77 3.02 -12.36
N LEU A 31 -15.47 2.95 -12.04
CA LEU A 31 -14.86 3.87 -11.10
C LEU A 31 -14.83 5.30 -11.65
N LEU A 32 -14.48 5.49 -12.93
CA LEU A 32 -14.43 6.83 -13.53
C LEU A 32 -15.83 7.46 -13.55
N TYR A 33 -16.85 6.71 -13.91
CA TYR A 33 -18.22 7.20 -13.86
C TYR A 33 -18.70 7.49 -12.43
N THR A 34 -18.29 6.66 -11.46
CA THR A 34 -18.58 6.91 -10.04
C THR A 34 -17.93 8.22 -9.58
N ILE A 35 -16.69 8.48 -9.99
CA ILE A 35 -16.02 9.77 -9.74
C ILE A 35 -16.84 10.91 -10.34
N SER A 36 -17.26 10.80 -11.61
CA SER A 36 -18.10 11.79 -12.27
C SER A 36 -19.39 12.07 -11.48
N LEU A 37 -20.13 11.04 -11.07
CA LEU A 37 -21.36 11.21 -10.29
C LEU A 37 -21.11 11.91 -8.96
N ARG A 38 -20.02 11.55 -8.26
CA ARG A 38 -19.67 12.19 -6.99
C ARG A 38 -19.31 13.67 -7.15
N LEU A 39 -18.64 14.02 -8.24
CA LEU A 39 -18.35 15.42 -8.56
C LEU A 39 -19.64 16.18 -8.93
N ASN A 40 -20.53 15.56 -9.70
CA ASN A 40 -21.85 16.10 -10.02
C ASN A 40 -22.67 16.40 -8.76
N ASP A 41 -22.76 15.42 -7.84
CA ASP A 41 -23.47 15.60 -6.57
C ASP A 41 -22.86 16.74 -5.73
N ALA A 42 -21.53 16.81 -5.67
CA ALA A 42 -20.81 17.78 -4.84
C ALA A 42 -20.84 19.21 -5.40
N THR A 43 -21.01 19.36 -6.71
CA THR A 43 -21.11 20.65 -7.43
C THR A 43 -22.56 21.07 -7.71
N GLY A 44 -23.53 20.16 -7.51
CA GLY A 44 -24.92 20.34 -7.92
C GLY A 44 -25.14 20.26 -9.44
N CYS A 45 -24.15 19.81 -10.21
CA CYS A 45 -24.24 19.69 -11.66
C CYS A 45 -25.03 18.45 -12.08
N LYS A 46 -26.14 18.63 -12.80
CA LYS A 46 -27.02 17.50 -13.21
C LYS A 46 -26.73 16.94 -14.60
N TYR A 47 -26.27 17.79 -15.52
CA TYR A 47 -26.30 17.49 -16.96
C TYR A 47 -24.92 17.35 -17.61
N LEU A 48 -23.86 17.81 -16.94
CA LEU A 48 -22.49 17.69 -17.44
C LEU A 48 -21.73 16.67 -16.59
N LEU A 49 -20.79 15.99 -17.21
CA LEU A 49 -19.92 15.06 -16.50
C LEU A 49 -18.92 15.82 -15.62
N PHE A 50 -18.42 15.12 -14.60
CA PHE A 50 -17.37 15.58 -13.69
C PHE A 50 -17.66 16.92 -13.00
N GLY A 51 -18.92 17.25 -12.77
CA GLY A 51 -19.33 18.47 -12.06
C GLY A 51 -19.06 19.75 -12.83
N ASN A 52 -18.95 19.69 -14.17
CA ASN A 52 -18.50 20.80 -15.02
C ASN A 52 -17.09 21.31 -14.66
N LEU A 53 -16.23 20.43 -14.13
CA LEU A 53 -14.82 20.71 -13.89
C LEU A 53 -14.00 20.34 -15.10
N ASN A 54 -12.87 21.03 -15.30
CA ASN A 54 -11.87 20.55 -16.25
C ASN A 54 -11.27 19.26 -15.70
N VAL A 55 -11.12 18.25 -16.55
CA VAL A 55 -10.49 16.99 -16.16
C VAL A 55 -9.32 16.70 -17.09
N LEU A 56 -8.18 16.35 -16.51
CA LEU A 56 -6.99 15.91 -17.22
C LEU A 56 -6.70 14.46 -16.82
N LEU A 57 -6.80 13.56 -17.79
CA LEU A 57 -6.47 12.16 -17.62
C LEU A 57 -5.05 11.91 -18.13
N LEU A 58 -4.21 11.32 -17.29
CA LEU A 58 -2.83 10.99 -17.59
C LEU A 58 -2.62 9.48 -17.42
N GLY A 59 -1.82 8.91 -18.31
CA GLY A 59 -1.40 7.51 -18.23
C GLY A 59 -1.21 6.88 -19.60
N ASP A 60 -0.84 5.62 -19.59
CA ASP A 60 -0.57 4.82 -20.78
C ASP A 60 -1.51 3.61 -20.79
N LEU A 61 -2.44 3.59 -21.74
CA LEU A 61 -3.47 2.56 -21.85
C LEU A 61 -2.91 1.17 -22.18
N MET A 62 -1.63 1.08 -22.55
CA MET A 62 -0.92 -0.19 -22.82
C MET A 62 -0.17 -0.72 -21.59
N GLN A 63 -0.25 -0.02 -20.44
CA GLN A 63 0.22 -0.51 -19.15
C GLN A 63 -0.81 -1.46 -18.51
N LEU A 64 -0.63 -1.76 -17.22
CA LEU A 64 -1.50 -2.66 -16.48
C LEU A 64 -2.96 -2.17 -16.49
N PRO A 65 -3.92 -3.09 -16.75
CA PRO A 65 -5.35 -2.81 -16.64
C PRO A 65 -5.81 -2.64 -15.19
N PRO A 66 -7.07 -2.25 -14.96
CA PRO A 66 -7.71 -2.33 -13.65
C PRO A 66 -7.67 -3.77 -13.10
N VAL A 67 -7.43 -3.89 -11.79
CA VAL A 67 -7.39 -5.19 -11.10
C VAL A 67 -8.80 -5.75 -10.97
N CYS A 68 -9.07 -6.90 -11.59
CA CYS A 68 -10.37 -7.56 -11.51
C CYS A 68 -10.25 -9.05 -11.23
N LYS A 69 -11.25 -9.55 -10.49
CA LYS A 69 -11.36 -10.95 -10.10
C LYS A 69 -12.01 -11.83 -11.16
N GLU A 70 -12.64 -11.21 -12.16
CA GLU A 70 -13.26 -11.91 -13.28
C GLU A 70 -12.18 -12.29 -14.32
N ILE A 71 -12.39 -13.42 -15.00
CA ILE A 71 -11.50 -13.96 -16.05
C ILE A 71 -11.33 -12.96 -17.20
N GLU A 72 -12.38 -12.17 -17.46
CA GLU A 72 -12.35 -11.07 -18.43
C GLU A 72 -11.79 -9.81 -17.78
N LYS A 73 -10.51 -9.53 -18.05
CA LYS A 73 -9.83 -8.28 -17.67
C LYS A 73 -10.65 -7.10 -18.19
N PRO A 74 -11.25 -6.24 -17.33
CA PRO A 74 -11.95 -5.06 -17.78
C PRO A 74 -10.90 -4.01 -18.14
N MET A 75 -10.35 -4.15 -19.34
CA MET A 75 -9.71 -3.03 -20.01
C MET A 75 -10.74 -1.91 -20.24
N PHE A 76 -10.24 -0.76 -20.68
CA PHE A 76 -11.01 0.31 -21.34
C PHE A 76 -12.00 -0.18 -22.41
N TYR A 77 -11.78 -1.38 -22.95
CA TYR A 77 -12.50 -1.96 -24.07
C TYR A 77 -13.64 -2.91 -23.67
N LYS A 78 -13.73 -3.37 -22.40
CA LYS A 78 -14.84 -4.26 -22.01
C LYS A 78 -16.17 -3.52 -22.21
N GLU A 79 -17.10 -4.20 -22.85
CA GLU A 79 -18.42 -3.64 -23.10
C GLU A 79 -19.07 -3.24 -21.78
N ILE A 80 -19.58 -2.01 -21.75
CA ILE A 80 -20.32 -1.51 -20.61
C ILE A 80 -21.64 -2.30 -20.56
N ASN A 81 -21.86 -3.05 -19.46
CA ASN A 81 -23.13 -3.75 -19.25
C ASN A 81 -24.29 -2.73 -19.27
N GLU A 82 -25.14 -2.85 -20.29
CA GLU A 82 -26.15 -1.85 -20.61
C GLU A 82 -27.22 -1.72 -19.52
N LEU A 83 -27.66 -2.84 -18.96
CA LEU A 83 -28.65 -2.87 -17.87
C LEU A 83 -28.11 -2.19 -16.60
N LYS A 84 -26.88 -2.53 -16.20
CA LYS A 84 -26.23 -1.88 -15.04
C LYS A 84 -26.01 -0.39 -15.29
N PHE A 85 -25.55 -0.03 -16.49
CA PHE A 85 -25.32 1.37 -16.84
C PHE A 85 -26.62 2.18 -16.82
N LYS A 86 -27.68 1.71 -17.47
CA LYS A 86 -28.99 2.39 -17.46
C LYS A 86 -29.57 2.48 -16.05
N LYS A 87 -29.33 1.49 -15.19
CA LYS A 87 -29.75 1.54 -13.78
C LYS A 87 -29.05 2.66 -12.98
N ILE A 88 -27.77 2.92 -13.27
CA ILE A 88 -26.96 3.90 -12.55
C ILE A 88 -27.11 5.31 -13.15
N PHE A 89 -27.05 5.44 -14.47
CA PHE A 89 -26.99 6.73 -15.18
C PHE A 89 -28.31 7.14 -15.85
N LYS A 90 -29.31 6.25 -15.86
CA LYS A 90 -30.59 6.45 -16.56
C LYS A 90 -30.33 6.90 -18.00
N ASP A 91 -31.09 7.89 -18.47
CA ASP A 91 -30.95 8.50 -19.79
C ASP A 91 -30.12 9.80 -19.75
N THR A 92 -29.44 10.08 -18.62
CA THR A 92 -28.68 11.33 -18.43
C THR A 92 -27.41 11.39 -19.28
N PHE A 93 -26.76 10.24 -19.50
CA PHE A 93 -25.51 10.17 -20.25
C PHE A 93 -25.53 8.99 -21.22
N LEU A 94 -24.98 9.21 -22.42
CA LEU A 94 -24.75 8.12 -23.37
C LEU A 94 -23.66 7.16 -22.85
N ARG A 95 -23.61 5.96 -23.42
CA ARG A 95 -22.52 5.01 -23.15
C ARG A 95 -21.18 5.63 -23.57
N ARG A 96 -20.14 5.39 -22.77
CA ARG A 96 -18.77 5.88 -22.97
C ARG A 96 -18.60 7.42 -23.01
N THR A 97 -19.62 8.23 -22.70
CA THR A 97 -19.51 9.71 -22.70
C THR A 97 -18.38 10.25 -21.81
N ALA A 98 -18.10 9.58 -20.68
CA ALA A 98 -16.98 9.90 -19.79
C ALA A 98 -15.59 9.56 -20.37
N PHE A 99 -15.52 9.09 -21.60
CA PHE A 99 -14.27 8.76 -22.30
C PHE A 99 -14.20 9.46 -23.66
N ILE A 100 -15.32 9.53 -24.39
CA ILE A 100 -15.39 10.13 -25.72
C ILE A 100 -15.27 11.66 -25.67
N GLY A 101 -15.69 12.30 -24.58
CA GLY A 101 -15.61 13.75 -24.43
C GLY A 101 -14.20 14.32 -24.26
N PHE A 102 -13.16 13.48 -24.16
CA PHE A 102 -11.79 13.93 -23.94
C PHE A 102 -11.04 14.18 -25.24
N ARG A 103 -10.33 15.31 -25.31
CA ARG A 103 -9.36 15.58 -26.38
C ARG A 103 -8.10 14.76 -26.14
N PHE A 104 -7.87 13.73 -26.94
CA PHE A 104 -6.67 12.92 -26.86
C PHE A 104 -5.43 13.69 -27.35
N ARG A 105 -4.35 13.64 -26.57
CA ARG A 105 -3.05 14.25 -26.86
C ARG A 105 -1.93 13.24 -26.60
N PRO A 106 -1.38 12.57 -27.63
CA PRO A 106 -0.28 11.65 -27.43
C PRO A 106 1.01 12.42 -27.12
N LEU A 107 1.78 11.92 -26.15
CA LEU A 107 3.17 12.32 -25.94
C LEU A 107 4.06 11.28 -26.61
N THR A 108 4.98 11.72 -27.47
CA THR A 108 5.81 10.84 -28.31
C THR A 108 7.28 10.84 -27.92
N ILE A 109 7.71 11.77 -27.06
CA ILE A 109 9.11 11.90 -26.65
C ILE A 109 9.36 11.04 -25.42
N ASN A 110 10.19 10.00 -25.57
CA ASN A 110 10.69 9.23 -24.45
C ASN A 110 11.82 9.99 -23.73
N VAL A 111 11.49 10.55 -22.57
CA VAL A 111 12.46 11.25 -21.73
C VAL A 111 13.19 10.35 -20.75
N ARG A 112 12.64 9.16 -20.44
CA ARG A 112 13.17 8.27 -19.39
C ARG A 112 14.39 7.49 -19.86
N GLN A 113 14.35 6.96 -21.08
CA GLN A 113 15.45 6.24 -21.70
C GLN A 113 16.26 7.13 -22.66
N LYS A 114 16.33 8.45 -22.39
CA LYS A 114 17.02 9.39 -23.29
C LYS A 114 18.50 9.04 -23.48
N GLU A 115 19.15 8.52 -22.43
CA GLU A 115 20.57 8.14 -22.42
C GLU A 115 20.81 6.73 -22.98
N ASP A 116 19.76 5.93 -23.18
CA ASP A 116 19.83 4.59 -23.78
C ASP A 116 18.72 4.42 -24.84
N PRO A 117 18.88 5.03 -26.04
CA PRO A 117 17.87 4.97 -27.09
C PRO A 117 17.62 3.55 -27.62
N ILE A 118 18.63 2.68 -27.56
CA ILE A 118 18.52 1.27 -27.98
C ILE A 118 17.51 0.56 -27.08
N PHE A 119 17.64 0.72 -25.77
CA PHE A 119 16.67 0.18 -24.81
C PHE A 119 15.30 0.86 -24.92
N GLY A 120 15.26 2.18 -25.12
CA GLY A 120 14.03 2.91 -25.35
C GLY A 120 13.22 2.35 -26.52
N ASN A 121 13.86 2.15 -27.68
CA ASN A 121 13.23 1.58 -28.86
C ASN A 121 12.76 0.13 -28.64
N ALA A 122 13.54 -0.69 -27.93
CA ALA A 122 13.13 -2.03 -27.55
C ALA A 122 11.87 -2.04 -26.67
N LEU A 123 11.78 -1.15 -25.68
CA LEU A 123 10.61 -1.00 -24.82
C LEU A 123 9.37 -0.54 -25.60
N ASP A 124 9.54 0.36 -26.57
CA ASP A 124 8.45 0.81 -27.44
C ASP A 124 7.91 -0.35 -28.32
N LYS A 125 8.78 -1.21 -28.85
CA LYS A 125 8.37 -2.43 -29.56
C LYS A 125 7.62 -3.40 -28.63
N ILE A 126 8.17 -3.68 -27.44
CA ILE A 126 7.56 -4.56 -26.43
C ILE A 126 6.17 -4.06 -26.03
N ARG A 127 6.00 -2.74 -25.90
CA ARG A 127 4.72 -2.12 -25.55
C ARG A 127 3.58 -2.55 -26.50
N PHE A 128 3.87 -2.72 -27.80
CA PHE A 128 2.91 -3.20 -28.80
C PHE A 128 2.91 -4.73 -29.00
N GLY A 129 3.63 -5.47 -28.16
CA GLY A 129 3.71 -6.93 -28.22
C GLY A 129 4.71 -7.46 -29.26
N TYR A 130 5.57 -6.61 -29.81
CA TYR A 130 6.65 -7.07 -30.70
C TYR A 130 7.85 -7.52 -29.88
N LEU A 131 8.33 -8.73 -30.16
CA LEU A 131 9.51 -9.33 -29.53
C LEU A 131 10.35 -10.04 -30.59
N ASP A 132 11.34 -9.34 -31.12
CA ASP A 132 12.31 -9.87 -32.09
C ASP A 132 13.57 -10.43 -31.39
N ASP A 133 14.45 -11.07 -32.15
CA ASP A 133 15.66 -11.69 -31.60
C ASP A 133 16.70 -10.66 -31.14
N GLU A 134 16.71 -9.45 -31.71
CA GLU A 134 17.54 -8.33 -31.25
C GLU A 134 17.14 -7.88 -29.84
N ILE A 135 15.84 -7.76 -29.57
CA ILE A 135 15.33 -7.44 -28.23
C ILE A 135 15.71 -8.55 -27.25
N LYS A 136 15.55 -9.83 -27.62
CA LYS A 136 15.93 -10.93 -26.73
C LYS A 136 17.42 -10.86 -26.37
N ALA A 137 18.28 -10.71 -27.38
CA ALA A 137 19.73 -10.57 -27.18
C ALA A 137 20.08 -9.37 -26.28
N LEU A 138 19.38 -8.24 -26.43
CA LEU A 138 19.58 -7.05 -25.58
C LEU A 138 19.23 -7.31 -24.11
N PHE A 139 18.16 -8.06 -23.82
CA PHE A 139 17.79 -8.39 -22.44
C PHE A 139 18.70 -9.49 -21.86
N ASP A 140 19.10 -10.46 -22.68
CA ASP A 140 20.06 -11.50 -22.30
C ASP A 140 21.43 -10.91 -21.97
N SER A 141 21.88 -9.87 -22.69
CA SER A 141 23.14 -9.16 -22.38
C SER A 141 23.09 -8.37 -21.07
N ARG A 142 21.89 -8.22 -20.46
CA ARG A 142 21.67 -7.55 -19.17
C ARG A 142 21.33 -8.53 -18.05
N ARG A 143 21.45 -9.83 -18.32
CA ARG A 143 21.23 -10.88 -17.34
C ARG A 143 22.51 -11.12 -16.55
N TYR A 144 22.36 -11.24 -15.24
CA TYR A 144 23.45 -11.58 -14.32
C TYR A 144 23.30 -13.03 -13.85
N GLU A 145 24.42 -13.77 -13.79
CA GLU A 145 24.49 -15.11 -13.22
C GLU A 145 24.94 -15.05 -11.76
N LEU A 146 24.17 -14.32 -10.94
CA LEU A 146 24.43 -14.13 -9.52
C LEU A 146 23.24 -14.64 -8.70
N ASN A 147 23.49 -14.98 -7.43
CA ASN A 147 22.38 -15.23 -6.52
C ASN A 147 21.65 -13.92 -6.17
N LEU A 148 20.46 -14.04 -5.59
CA LEU A 148 19.58 -12.88 -5.34
C LEU A 148 20.20 -11.82 -4.42
N SER A 149 20.96 -12.24 -3.38
CA SER A 149 21.59 -11.29 -2.44
C SER A 149 22.73 -10.56 -3.12
N GLU A 150 23.60 -11.30 -3.81
CA GLU A 150 24.73 -10.75 -4.56
C GLU A 150 24.26 -9.77 -5.64
N LEU A 151 23.23 -10.15 -6.41
CA LEU A 151 22.68 -9.28 -7.44
C LEU A 151 22.08 -8.01 -6.86
N TYR A 152 21.34 -8.12 -5.74
CA TYR A 152 20.74 -6.96 -5.09
C TYR A 152 21.80 -6.03 -4.49
N GLU A 153 22.83 -6.57 -3.86
CA GLU A 153 23.97 -5.81 -3.34
C GLU A 153 24.74 -5.09 -4.45
N LEU A 154 25.05 -5.80 -5.55
CA LEU A 154 25.69 -5.20 -6.73
C LEU A 154 24.84 -4.07 -7.32
N ALA A 155 23.54 -4.30 -7.51
CA ALA A 155 22.64 -3.27 -8.03
C ALA A 155 22.53 -2.07 -7.08
N CYS A 156 22.60 -2.29 -5.76
CA CYS A 156 22.60 -1.20 -4.80
C CYS A 156 23.91 -0.42 -4.81
N TYR A 157 25.03 -1.10 -5.01
CA TYR A 157 26.34 -0.48 -5.13
C TYR A 157 26.47 0.36 -6.40
N GLU A 158 26.06 -0.16 -7.55
CA GLU A 158 26.20 0.51 -8.85
C GLU A 158 25.15 1.60 -9.11
N HIS A 159 23.93 1.42 -8.60
CA HIS A 159 22.77 2.24 -8.98
C HIS A 159 22.02 2.86 -7.80
N GLY A 160 22.47 2.63 -6.56
CA GLY A 160 21.83 3.21 -5.37
C GLY A 160 20.55 2.47 -4.96
N ASP A 161 19.42 3.17 -4.81
CA ASP A 161 18.19 2.58 -4.29
C ASP A 161 17.48 1.66 -5.31
N SER A 162 17.92 0.40 -5.34
CA SER A 162 17.39 -0.62 -6.25
C SER A 162 16.08 -1.26 -5.75
N VAL A 163 15.26 -1.74 -6.69
CA VAL A 163 13.97 -2.40 -6.41
C VAL A 163 13.88 -3.71 -7.18
N ILE A 164 13.56 -4.79 -6.47
CA ILE A 164 13.30 -6.09 -7.10
C ILE A 164 11.82 -6.17 -7.44
N MET A 165 11.51 -6.44 -8.71
CA MET A 165 10.15 -6.66 -9.19
C MET A 165 9.91 -8.14 -9.43
N THR A 166 8.85 -8.70 -8.83
CA THR A 166 8.42 -10.08 -9.11
C THR A 166 6.94 -10.13 -9.48
N PRO A 167 6.47 -11.16 -10.20
CA PRO A 167 5.11 -11.19 -10.74
C PRO A 167 4.01 -11.36 -9.68
N LYS A 168 4.33 -11.98 -8.54
CA LYS A 168 3.34 -12.38 -7.52
C LYS A 168 3.75 -11.88 -6.13
N ASN A 169 2.76 -11.51 -5.33
CA ASN A 169 2.99 -11.05 -3.96
C ASN A 169 3.71 -12.09 -3.10
N ASP A 170 3.45 -13.39 -3.29
CA ASP A 170 4.13 -14.43 -2.50
C ASP A 170 5.63 -14.50 -2.83
N MET A 171 6.01 -14.31 -4.10
CA MET A 171 7.42 -14.18 -4.50
C MET A 171 8.05 -12.91 -3.91
N VAL A 172 7.32 -11.78 -3.89
CA VAL A 172 7.79 -10.56 -3.20
C VAL A 172 8.07 -10.84 -1.73
N LYS A 173 7.21 -11.62 -1.05
CA LYS A 173 7.42 -11.99 0.36
C LYS A 173 8.67 -12.84 0.55
N GLU A 174 8.88 -13.83 -0.32
CA GLU A 174 10.06 -14.70 -0.29
C GLU A 174 11.34 -13.91 -0.54
N VAL A 175 11.37 -13.08 -1.58
CA VAL A 175 12.50 -12.18 -1.90
C VAL A 175 12.79 -11.24 -0.73
N ASN A 176 11.78 -10.54 -0.22
CA ASN A 176 11.97 -9.62 0.91
C ASN A 176 12.49 -10.36 2.15
N LYS A 177 12.01 -11.58 2.41
CA LYS A 177 12.52 -12.40 3.51
C LYS A 177 13.99 -12.74 3.32
N LEU A 178 14.39 -13.19 2.13
CA LEU A 178 15.78 -13.55 1.82
C LEU A 178 16.71 -12.34 1.99
N ILE A 179 16.34 -11.19 1.42
CA ILE A 179 17.12 -9.95 1.54
C ILE A 179 17.18 -9.45 2.98
N VAL A 180 16.08 -9.47 3.75
CA VAL A 180 16.11 -9.05 5.16
C VAL A 180 17.00 -9.99 5.98
N MET A 181 16.99 -11.29 5.68
CA MET A 181 17.81 -12.30 6.36
C MET A 181 19.30 -12.19 6.02
N SER A 182 19.68 -11.61 4.88
CA SER A 182 21.11 -11.39 4.57
C SER A 182 21.73 -10.26 5.40
N TYR A 183 20.92 -9.34 5.95
CA TYR A 183 21.43 -8.22 6.76
C TYR A 183 21.81 -8.58 8.23
N ASN A 184 21.19 -9.61 8.87
CA ASN A 184 21.61 -10.24 10.16
C ASN A 184 20.52 -11.14 10.80
N ASP A 185 20.92 -12.02 11.75
CA ASP A 185 20.14 -13.05 12.50
C ASP A 185 18.94 -12.57 13.37
N LEU A 186 18.64 -11.27 13.41
CA LEU A 186 17.64 -10.70 14.32
C LEU A 186 16.21 -10.91 13.79
N TYR A 187 15.70 -12.11 14.06
CA TYR A 187 14.37 -12.54 13.62
C TYR A 187 13.28 -11.97 14.53
N VAL A 188 12.29 -11.29 13.95
CA VAL A 188 11.04 -10.94 14.65
C VAL A 188 9.93 -11.92 14.29
N LYS A 189 9.80 -13.02 15.06
CA LYS A 189 8.67 -13.97 14.93
C LYS A 189 7.50 -13.47 15.77
N LYS A 190 6.39 -13.08 15.15
CA LYS A 190 5.16 -12.92 15.93
C LYS A 190 4.57 -14.29 16.22
N LYS A 191 4.48 -14.65 17.51
CA LYS A 191 3.57 -15.73 17.93
C LYS A 191 2.17 -15.12 18.04
N LEU A 192 1.33 -15.40 17.05
CA LEU A 192 -0.13 -15.20 17.01
C LEU A 192 -0.68 -14.05 17.89
N CYS A 193 -0.33 -12.80 17.61
CA CYS A 193 -1.02 -11.66 18.22
C CYS A 193 -2.23 -11.25 17.37
N ARG A 194 -3.38 -11.85 17.68
CA ARG A 194 -4.70 -11.39 17.20
C ARG A 194 -5.02 -10.03 17.80
N ARG A 195 -5.57 -9.12 17.00
CA ARG A 195 -5.97 -7.77 17.38
C ARG A 195 -6.90 -7.80 18.60
N ILE A 196 -6.46 -7.25 19.74
CA ILE A 196 -7.31 -7.00 20.91
C ILE A 196 -7.78 -5.55 20.79
N GLU A 197 -9.06 -5.34 20.48
CA GLU A 197 -9.68 -4.02 20.59
C GLU A 197 -9.96 -3.75 22.07
N THR A 198 -9.11 -2.97 22.75
CA THR A 198 -9.53 -2.29 23.97
C THR A 198 -10.54 -1.21 23.58
N LYS A 199 -11.84 -1.47 23.78
CA LYS A 199 -12.88 -0.46 23.69
C LYS A 199 -13.22 0.04 25.10
N LYS A 200 -13.13 1.36 25.25
CA LYS A 200 -13.61 2.23 26.35
C LYS A 200 -13.04 1.89 27.74
N GLU A 201 -12.44 2.89 28.37
CA GLU A 201 -12.29 2.90 29.83
C GLU A 201 -13.65 2.63 30.46
N ALA A 202 -13.72 1.58 31.29
CA ALA A 202 -14.91 1.31 32.07
C ALA A 202 -15.05 2.43 33.11
N ARG A 203 -16.08 3.27 32.97
CA ARG A 203 -16.53 4.14 34.06
C ARG A 203 -17.20 3.23 35.08
N TYR A 204 -16.50 2.87 36.15
CA TYR A 204 -17.10 2.14 37.26
C TYR A 204 -17.80 3.13 38.19
N GLY A 205 -19.11 2.97 38.37
CA GLY A 205 -19.91 3.69 39.37
C GLY A 205 -19.88 3.04 40.76
N GLN A 206 -18.86 2.23 41.06
CA GLN A 206 -18.69 1.57 42.36
C GLN A 206 -17.24 1.67 42.82
N LEU A 207 -17.06 1.76 44.14
CA LEU A 207 -15.76 1.84 44.81
C LEU A 207 -14.89 0.61 44.46
N PRO A 208 -13.55 0.79 44.36
CA PRO A 208 -12.65 -0.28 43.99
C PRO A 208 -12.70 -1.44 44.99
N MET A 209 -12.85 -2.67 44.48
CA MET A 209 -12.76 -3.88 45.31
C MET A 209 -11.28 -4.15 45.67
N VAL A 210 -11.00 -4.25 46.97
CA VAL A 210 -9.64 -4.28 47.51
C VAL A 210 -9.02 -5.69 47.50
N ASP A 211 -9.83 -6.75 47.44
CA ASP A 211 -9.35 -8.14 47.40
C ASP A 211 -9.86 -8.90 46.17
N LEU A 212 -8.98 -9.07 45.19
CA LEU A 212 -9.23 -9.83 43.98
C LEU A 212 -8.15 -10.91 43.84
N SER A 213 -8.56 -12.19 43.92
CA SER A 213 -7.66 -13.32 43.66
C SER A 213 -7.16 -13.30 42.21
N LEU A 214 -5.93 -13.76 41.98
CA LEU A 214 -5.30 -13.84 40.64
C LEU A 214 -6.17 -14.58 39.62
N GLU A 215 -6.94 -15.58 40.05
CA GLU A 215 -7.89 -16.31 39.21
C GLU A 215 -9.07 -15.45 38.76
N LYS A 216 -9.63 -14.62 39.66
CA LYS A 216 -10.71 -13.69 39.31
C LYS A 216 -10.22 -12.57 38.39
N ILE A 217 -9.01 -12.05 38.62
CA ILE A 217 -8.36 -11.10 37.69
C ILE A 217 -8.16 -11.75 36.32
N GLY A 218 -7.70 -13.01 36.27
CA GLY A 218 -7.53 -13.78 35.04
C GLY A 218 -8.85 -14.03 34.29
N GLY A 219 -9.93 -14.30 35.02
CA GLY A 219 -11.29 -14.45 34.47
C GLY A 219 -11.84 -13.16 33.88
N ILE A 220 -11.62 -12.03 34.57
CA ILE A 220 -12.02 -10.68 34.12
C ILE A 220 -11.24 -10.27 32.86
N ILE A 221 -9.91 -10.49 32.83
CA ILE A 221 -9.10 -10.19 31.64
C ILE A 221 -9.53 -11.04 30.43
N LYS A 222 -9.92 -12.31 30.64
CA LYS A 222 -10.46 -13.17 29.58
C LYS A 222 -11.84 -12.71 29.09
N SER A 223 -12.73 -12.26 29.98
CA SER A 223 -14.08 -11.82 29.59
C SER A 223 -14.07 -10.48 28.82
N PHE A 224 -13.08 -9.62 29.05
CA PHE A 224 -12.89 -8.37 28.31
C PHE A 224 -12.14 -8.53 26.96
N GLN A 225 -11.58 -9.71 26.66
CA GLN A 225 -10.93 -9.98 25.37
C GLN A 225 -11.96 -10.37 24.30
N LYS A 226 -12.56 -9.39 23.63
CA LYS A 226 -13.34 -9.64 22.41
C LYS A 226 -12.38 -9.87 21.23
N HIS A 227 -12.16 -11.13 20.88
CA HIS A 227 -11.30 -11.52 19.77
C HIS A 227 -11.88 -11.06 18.41
N SER A 228 -11.20 -10.17 17.71
CA SER A 228 -11.59 -9.73 16.36
C SER A 228 -10.83 -10.54 15.31
N LYS A 229 -11.54 -11.21 14.39
CA LYS A 229 -10.98 -11.85 13.17
C LYS A 229 -10.60 -10.84 12.07
N LYS A 230 -10.30 -9.58 12.42
CA LYS A 230 -9.86 -8.59 11.42
C LYS A 230 -8.38 -8.81 11.11
N HIS A 231 -8.08 -9.43 9.96
CA HIS A 231 -6.74 -9.37 9.36
C HIS A 231 -6.28 -7.90 9.31
N GLY A 232 -5.04 -7.62 9.73
CA GLY A 232 -4.53 -6.25 9.73
C GLY A 232 -4.64 -5.67 8.32
N ASN A 233 -5.41 -4.58 8.14
CA ASN A 233 -5.85 -4.11 6.81
C ASN A 233 -4.68 -3.82 5.83
N GLY A 234 -4.15 -4.84 5.14
CA GLY A 234 -3.00 -4.71 4.25
C GLY A 234 -1.64 -4.59 4.97
N LEU A 235 -1.41 -5.25 6.10
CA LEU A 235 -0.04 -5.56 6.58
C LEU A 235 0.00 -7.06 6.86
N GLU A 236 1.16 -7.69 6.62
CA GLU A 236 1.32 -9.12 6.90
C GLU A 236 1.17 -9.40 8.40
N GLU A 237 0.79 -10.64 8.73
CA GLU A 237 0.68 -11.03 10.13
C GLU A 237 2.03 -10.95 10.82
N ASP A 238 3.08 -11.40 10.13
CA ASP A 238 4.48 -11.36 10.57
C ASP A 238 5.24 -10.33 9.74
N LEU A 239 5.94 -9.42 10.40
CA LEU A 239 6.77 -8.41 9.75
C LEU A 239 8.23 -8.66 10.13
N LEU A 240 9.04 -9.00 9.14
CA LEU A 240 10.48 -9.16 9.27
C LEU A 240 11.14 -7.81 9.02
N LEU A 241 11.95 -7.35 9.97
CA LEU A 241 12.69 -6.11 9.90
C LEU A 241 14.09 -6.33 10.46
N SER A 242 15.07 -5.71 9.82
CA SER A 242 16.45 -5.61 10.29
C SER A 242 16.93 -4.16 10.17
N GLU A 243 17.93 -3.77 10.94
CA GLU A 243 18.62 -2.50 10.69
C GLU A 243 19.23 -2.52 9.27
N GLY A 244 19.07 -1.43 8.53
CA GLY A 244 19.42 -1.36 7.11
C GLY A 244 18.32 -1.81 6.14
N SER A 245 17.28 -2.52 6.60
CA SER A 245 16.20 -2.97 5.71
C SER A 245 15.37 -1.81 5.14
N ARG A 246 15.00 -1.93 3.86
CA ARG A 246 14.09 -0.99 3.18
C ARG A 246 12.64 -1.33 3.53
N VAL A 247 11.86 -0.30 3.83
CA VAL A 247 10.43 -0.40 4.18
C VAL A 247 9.59 0.54 3.35
N MET A 248 8.31 0.21 3.19
CA MET A 248 7.33 1.03 2.48
C MET A 248 6.06 1.16 3.31
N LEU A 249 5.54 2.39 3.43
CA LEU A 249 4.23 2.60 4.04
C LEU A 249 3.14 2.02 3.15
N ARG A 250 2.21 1.27 3.76
CA ARG A 250 1.05 0.69 3.06
C ARG A 250 -0.23 1.53 3.21
N ARG A 251 -0.18 2.64 3.94
CA ARG A 251 -1.35 3.51 4.18
C ARG A 251 -0.94 4.97 4.36
N ASN A 252 -1.89 5.84 4.02
CA ASN A 252 -1.80 7.27 4.31
C ASN A 252 -1.99 7.51 5.80
N LYS A 253 -1.01 8.13 6.44
CA LYS A 253 -1.06 8.56 7.84
C LYS A 253 -1.20 10.08 7.93
N ASP A 254 -0.39 10.80 7.17
CA ASP A 254 -0.44 12.27 7.08
C ASP A 254 0.03 12.68 5.68
N ILE A 255 -0.92 13.09 4.85
CA ILE A 255 -0.68 13.47 3.45
C ILE A 255 0.14 14.75 3.37
N LYS A 256 -0.07 15.70 4.28
CA LYS A 256 0.64 17.00 4.26
C LYS A 256 2.12 16.83 4.54
N LYS A 257 2.48 15.84 5.37
CA LYS A 257 3.86 15.51 5.72
C LYS A 257 4.49 14.45 4.81
N GLY A 258 3.80 14.00 3.76
CA GLY A 258 4.34 12.98 2.84
C GLY A 258 4.27 11.54 3.36
N PHE A 259 3.66 11.28 4.52
CA PHE A 259 3.43 9.93 5.04
C PHE A 259 2.24 9.26 4.33
N VAL A 260 2.46 8.92 3.06
CA VAL A 260 1.48 8.31 2.15
C VAL A 260 1.84 6.86 1.82
N ASN A 261 0.86 6.09 1.36
CA ASN A 261 1.08 4.77 0.81
C ASN A 261 2.09 4.84 -0.35
N GLY A 262 3.13 4.01 -0.31
CA GLY A 262 4.24 4.04 -1.26
C GLY A 262 5.48 4.80 -0.76
N ALA A 263 5.37 5.60 0.30
CA ALA A 263 6.54 6.27 0.87
C ALA A 263 7.55 5.24 1.42
N ARG A 264 8.80 5.35 0.96
CA ARG A 264 9.90 4.43 1.28
C ARG A 264 10.88 5.03 2.29
N GLY A 265 11.57 4.16 2.99
CA GLY A 265 12.62 4.53 3.94
C GLY A 265 13.45 3.35 4.38
N THR A 266 14.48 3.63 5.17
CA THR A 266 15.40 2.63 5.73
C THR A 266 15.21 2.54 7.24
N VAL A 267 15.12 1.32 7.77
CA VAL A 267 15.12 1.08 9.21
C VAL A 267 16.51 1.39 9.75
N LEU A 268 16.60 2.36 10.65
CA LEU A 268 17.86 2.72 11.31
C LEU A 268 18.09 1.86 12.53
N LYS A 269 17.07 1.76 13.39
CA LYS A 269 17.18 1.10 14.67
C LYS A 269 15.83 0.64 15.20
N THR A 270 15.84 -0.49 15.89
CA THR A 270 14.72 -0.92 16.72
C THR A 270 14.95 -0.49 18.16
N ASN A 271 14.10 0.39 18.68
CA ASN A 271 14.19 0.85 20.06
C ASN A 271 13.41 -0.09 20.97
N VAL A 272 14.05 -0.48 22.07
CA VAL A 272 13.56 -1.49 22.99
C VAL A 272 13.30 -0.86 24.36
N LEU A 273 12.22 -1.24 25.07
CA LEU A 273 11.95 -0.82 26.45
C LEU A 273 12.98 -1.46 27.40
N PRO A 274 13.45 -0.74 28.43
CA PRO A 274 14.38 -1.31 29.39
C PRO A 274 13.75 -2.50 30.14
N ILE A 275 14.47 -3.62 30.16
CA ILE A 275 14.10 -4.83 30.88
C ILE A 275 14.12 -4.51 32.37
N VAL A 276 12.96 -4.42 33.01
CA VAL A 276 12.89 -4.40 34.47
C VAL A 276 13.21 -5.81 34.97
N GLU A 277 14.33 -5.96 35.65
CA GLU A 277 14.78 -7.21 36.26
C GLU A 277 13.76 -7.72 37.28
N LEU A 278 12.87 -8.60 36.85
CA LEU A 278 12.16 -9.53 37.73
C LEU A 278 12.49 -10.95 37.27
N ARG A 279 13.56 -11.48 37.86
CA ARG A 279 13.96 -12.89 37.96
C ARG A 279 13.45 -13.83 36.85
N LYS A 280 14.37 -14.23 35.95
CA LYS A 280 14.32 -15.41 35.08
C LYS A 280 13.07 -15.54 34.19
N LYS A 281 13.07 -14.82 33.05
CA LYS A 281 12.59 -15.23 31.70
C LYS A 281 12.45 -13.97 30.85
N VAL A 282 13.10 -13.92 29.68
CA VAL A 282 12.94 -12.81 28.71
C VAL A 282 11.49 -12.79 28.23
N PHE A 283 10.80 -11.64 28.34
CA PHE A 283 9.38 -11.49 27.97
C PHE A 283 9.20 -10.77 26.62
N VAL A 284 8.06 -11.07 25.99
CA VAL A 284 7.66 -10.79 24.59
C VAL A 284 7.09 -9.37 24.39
N LEU A 285 7.68 -8.32 24.98
CA LEU A 285 7.01 -7.00 25.05
C LEU A 285 7.83 -5.76 24.66
N ASP A 286 9.01 -5.89 24.07
CA ASP A 286 9.98 -4.81 24.30
C ASP A 286 10.16 -3.77 23.16
N ILE A 287 9.53 -3.78 21.99
CA ILE A 287 9.78 -2.70 20.99
C ILE A 287 8.96 -1.43 21.32
N SER A 288 9.64 -0.34 21.69
CA SER A 288 9.02 0.99 21.95
C SER A 288 8.76 1.78 20.67
N SER A 289 9.67 1.70 19.71
CA SER A 289 9.54 2.33 18.39
C SER A 289 10.54 1.74 17.41
N ILE A 290 10.25 1.89 16.12
CA ILE A 290 11.22 1.63 15.05
C ILE A 290 11.60 2.98 14.46
N SER A 291 12.87 3.33 14.51
CA SER A 291 13.38 4.54 13.85
C SER A 291 13.56 4.26 12.37
N VAL A 292 12.87 5.03 11.53
CA VAL A 292 12.92 4.91 10.07
C VAL A 292 13.34 6.25 9.47
N LYS A 293 14.37 6.24 8.63
CA LYS A 293 14.72 7.39 7.79
C LYS A 293 13.96 7.27 6.47
N PHE A 294 12.91 8.08 6.31
CA PHE A 294 12.15 8.14 5.06
C PHE A 294 12.92 8.94 4.01
N ASP A 295 12.89 8.50 2.75
CA ASP A 295 13.77 9.07 1.70
C ASP A 295 13.47 10.54 1.38
N HIS A 296 12.23 10.96 1.62
CA HIS A 296 11.77 12.33 1.41
C HIS A 296 11.99 13.25 2.62
N LEU A 297 12.57 12.74 3.71
CA LEU A 297 12.82 13.48 4.94
C LEU A 297 14.32 13.46 5.28
N ASN A 298 14.81 14.56 5.84
CA ASN A 298 16.17 14.63 6.35
C ASN A 298 16.31 13.87 7.68
N ASP A 299 15.31 14.03 8.57
CA ASP A 299 15.30 13.47 9.90
C ASP A 299 14.64 12.09 9.97
N SER A 300 15.09 11.26 10.90
CA SER A 300 14.47 9.97 11.19
C SER A 300 13.17 10.13 11.96
N VAL A 301 12.21 9.25 11.70
CA VAL A 301 10.90 9.23 12.34
C VAL A 301 10.76 7.98 13.17
N ASN A 302 10.41 8.15 14.44
CA ASN A 302 10.07 7.03 15.33
C ASN A 302 8.65 6.55 15.05
N VAL A 303 8.55 5.39 14.41
CA VAL A 303 7.27 4.71 14.17
C VAL A 303 6.93 3.90 15.43
N VAL A 304 6.04 4.46 16.23
CA VAL A 304 5.53 3.80 17.45
C VAL A 304 4.50 2.74 17.07
N PRO A 305 4.59 1.51 17.62
CA PRO A 305 3.59 0.48 17.40
C PRO A 305 2.23 0.92 17.93
N TYR A 306 1.21 0.91 17.08
CA TYR A 306 -0.11 1.36 17.52
C TYR A 306 -0.74 0.37 18.52
N LYS A 307 -0.63 -0.96 18.32
CA LYS A 307 -1.19 -2.05 19.18
C LYS A 307 -0.59 -3.46 18.89
N ILE A 308 0.73 -3.65 18.86
CA ILE A 308 1.37 -4.93 18.46
C ILE A 308 2.51 -5.30 19.41
N LYS A 309 2.62 -6.59 19.77
CA LYS A 309 3.76 -7.17 20.51
C LYS A 309 4.74 -7.80 19.52
N PHE A 310 6.03 -7.67 19.77
CA PHE A 310 7.11 -8.23 18.94
C PHE A 310 7.97 -9.19 19.78
N VAL A 311 8.60 -10.18 19.13
CA VAL A 311 9.60 -11.07 19.74
C VAL A 311 10.92 -10.79 19.05
N ILE A 312 12.03 -10.75 19.78
CA ILE A 312 13.38 -10.64 19.21
C ILE A 312 14.10 -11.98 19.39
N GLY A 313 14.55 -12.62 18.30
CA GLY A 313 15.50 -13.75 18.31
C GLY A 313 14.95 -15.14 17.98
N SER A 314 15.85 -16.14 18.00
CA SER A 314 15.66 -17.51 17.48
C SER A 314 15.28 -18.58 18.51
N LYS A 315 15.16 -18.27 19.81
CA LYS A 315 14.82 -19.26 20.85
C LYS A 315 13.34 -19.22 21.24
N LEU A 316 12.64 -20.32 20.93
CA LEU A 316 11.26 -20.58 21.34
C LEU A 316 11.26 -21.21 22.74
N VAL A 317 10.96 -20.44 23.79
CA VAL A 317 10.75 -21.01 25.14
C VAL A 317 9.27 -21.35 25.30
N VAL A 318 8.98 -22.64 25.33
CA VAL A 318 7.66 -23.18 25.71
C VAL A 318 7.58 -23.21 27.23
N LYS A 319 6.48 -22.72 27.80
CA LYS A 319 6.21 -22.86 29.23
C LYS A 319 5.49 -24.21 29.41
N ILE A 320 6.09 -25.13 30.17
CA ILE A 320 5.33 -26.15 30.90
C ILE A 320 4.59 -25.43 32.03
#